data_AF-A0AA39MPD6-F1
#
_entry.id   AF-A0AA39MPD6-F1
#
_cell.length_a   1.000
_cell.length_b   1.000
_cell.length_c   1.000
_cell.angle_alpha   90.00
_cell.angle_beta   90.00
_cell.angle_gamma   90.00
#
_symmetry.space_group_name_H-M   'P 1'
#
loop_
_entity.id
_entity.type
_entity.pdbx_description
1 polymer ?
#
loop_
_entity_poly.entity_id
_entity_poly.type
_entity_poly.pdbx_seq_one_letter_code
_entity_poly.pdbx_strand_id
1 'polypeptide(L)'
;MNAIFMDYDRIPVPKLPNLHPTGRCRHPFFERVERRRFWGEEAEGVDEPVPFNELTMCELSATIRDKPNWWEKYKDPEIRAKWKEEAATQTGSYECRLLQEDEINYVLDELEGYAAVRDPETGIEASCYRRIWQSDSLIESSLRESLISSVAPLENVPDAEKDWHPRANGQVLDLVHPSLYCIIYGRTLVRNTDGSAIPVQCDISEEDEPIHDYTVSKHFSWLPTDFLISPDGKSAKSLGYINNIHPQNNAGLHAAIETLVARFTPLWSRVLVESKEDYKLPLRTRTRYHWEPSDCAYYQAQPVREDATDKDYEAQDEAWKAIRVLQFPRLLGAYELGALGFPKPMDLTGKKLQVIVKLANILLTPEKPVYGGGSWHVEGMRNECIVSTGIYYYDQENITQSKLSFCASVAAPADYGQDDGDGTKAVWGLDRDEPLNQIIGEVLTKAGRCIAFPNLYQHCVSPFSLLDPSKSGYRKIVALFLVDPELKNPRPSTTTVPPQGRDWWCQELLGLAEEGNSRLGLLPTELLDLIVDFMDLMTRKEAEEVRLQLMDERTVFVRENSENMFDTPFNMCEH
;
A
#
# COMPACT_ATOMS: atom_id res chain seq x y z
N MET A 1 15.13 -41.85 -29.68
CA MET A 1 14.95 -40.39 -29.81
C MET A 1 15.99 -39.73 -28.93
N ASN A 2 16.75 -38.77 -29.47
CA ASN A 2 17.84 -38.12 -28.75
C ASN A 2 17.29 -37.43 -27.50
N ALA A 3 17.71 -37.90 -26.32
CA ALA A 3 17.52 -37.20 -25.07
C ALA A 3 18.28 -35.88 -25.14
N ILE A 4 17.54 -34.78 -25.19
CA ILE A 4 18.11 -33.46 -24.94
C ILE A 4 18.47 -33.48 -23.46
N PHE A 5 19.75 -33.67 -23.14
CA PHE A 5 20.28 -33.32 -21.83
C PHE A 5 20.01 -31.82 -21.66
N MET A 6 18.96 -31.47 -20.93
CA MET A 6 18.83 -30.12 -20.40
C MET A 6 19.95 -29.96 -19.38
N ASP A 7 20.87 -29.05 -19.69
CA ASP A 7 21.91 -28.61 -18.78
C ASP A 7 21.23 -27.81 -17.67
N TYR A 8 20.80 -28.51 -16.60
CA TYR A 8 20.06 -27.95 -15.46
C TYR A 8 20.89 -26.93 -14.65
N ASP A 9 22.18 -26.78 -14.97
CA ASP A 9 23.13 -25.89 -14.30
C ASP A 9 23.44 -24.59 -15.06
N ARG A 10 22.68 -24.24 -16.12
CA ARG A 10 22.76 -22.88 -16.67
C ARG A 10 22.14 -21.90 -15.69
N ILE A 11 22.96 -21.42 -14.75
CA ILE A 11 22.71 -20.29 -13.87
C ILE A 11 22.14 -19.15 -14.74
N PRO A 12 20.86 -18.80 -14.61
CA PRO A 12 20.38 -17.56 -15.18
C PRO A 12 21.21 -16.46 -14.53
N VAL A 13 22.01 -15.75 -15.32
CA VAL A 13 22.75 -14.58 -14.82
C VAL A 13 21.71 -13.67 -14.17
N PRO A 14 21.86 -13.30 -12.88
CA PRO A 14 20.93 -12.38 -12.25
C PRO A 14 20.84 -11.15 -13.14
N LYS A 15 19.66 -10.88 -13.73
CA LYS A 15 19.47 -9.61 -14.43
C LYS A 15 19.65 -8.54 -13.36
N LEU A 16 20.71 -7.74 -13.49
CA LEU A 16 20.94 -6.62 -12.58
C LEU A 16 19.68 -5.73 -12.60
N PRO A 17 19.13 -5.36 -11.44
CA PRO A 17 17.92 -4.54 -11.38
C PRO A 17 18.16 -3.21 -12.10
N ASN A 18 17.17 -2.73 -12.85
CA ASN A 18 17.26 -1.43 -13.50
C ASN A 18 17.32 -0.32 -12.44
N LEU A 19 18.48 0.31 -12.26
CA LEU A 19 18.67 1.38 -11.27
C LEU A 19 18.14 2.75 -11.73
N HIS A 20 17.68 2.83 -12.99
CA HIS A 20 17.02 4.00 -13.57
C HIS A 20 15.70 3.62 -14.25
N PRO A 21 14.68 3.19 -13.48
CA PRO A 21 13.36 2.87 -14.02
C PRO A 21 12.71 4.09 -14.68
N THR A 22 12.07 3.87 -15.83
CA THR A 22 11.45 4.93 -16.67
C THR A 22 10.01 4.63 -17.07
N GLY A 23 9.49 3.44 -16.73
CA GLY A 23 8.10 3.04 -17.04
C GLY A 23 7.06 3.89 -16.30
N ARG A 24 5.77 3.57 -16.48
CA ARG A 24 4.71 4.17 -15.66
C ARG A 24 4.74 3.56 -14.25
N CYS A 25 4.20 4.28 -13.28
CA CYS A 25 3.93 3.68 -11.97
C CYS A 25 2.86 2.61 -12.17
N ARG A 26 3.13 1.38 -11.73
CA ARG A 26 2.13 0.31 -11.78
C ARG A 26 0.91 0.72 -10.93
N HIS A 27 -0.26 0.26 -11.35
CA HIS A 27 -1.51 0.40 -10.62
C HIS A 27 -2.14 -0.98 -10.41
N PRO A 28 -2.91 -1.26 -9.33
CA PRO A 28 -3.66 -2.52 -9.17
C PRO A 28 -4.81 -2.75 -10.16
N PHE A 29 -5.03 -1.88 -11.15
CA PHE A 29 -6.23 -1.91 -12.01
C PHE A 29 -5.89 -2.21 -13.47
N PHE A 30 -5.33 -3.39 -13.72
CA PHE A 30 -4.96 -3.86 -15.06
C PHE A 30 -5.64 -5.20 -15.35
N GLU A 31 -5.72 -5.56 -16.63
CA GLU A 31 -6.19 -6.88 -17.01
C GLU A 31 -5.07 -7.91 -16.76
N ARG A 32 -5.36 -8.89 -15.91
CA ARG A 32 -4.46 -10.03 -15.71
C ARG A 32 -4.50 -10.93 -16.95
N VAL A 33 -3.68 -10.62 -17.95
CA VAL A 33 -3.59 -11.45 -19.17
C VAL A 33 -2.59 -12.57 -18.96
N GLU A 34 -3.07 -13.79 -18.77
CA GLU A 34 -2.25 -15.01 -18.91
C GLU A 34 -1.97 -15.24 -20.40
N ARG A 35 -1.02 -14.47 -20.96
CA ARG A 35 -0.60 -14.67 -22.36
C ARG A 35 0.28 -15.90 -22.44
N ARG A 36 -0.34 -17.04 -22.77
CA ARG A 36 0.36 -18.26 -23.22
C ARG A 36 1.43 -17.95 -24.25
N ARG A 37 2.70 -17.96 -23.86
CA ARG A 37 3.84 -18.01 -24.77
C ARG A 37 4.79 -19.09 -24.28
N PHE A 38 5.01 -20.08 -25.15
CA PHE A 38 5.75 -21.34 -24.98
C PHE A 38 7.18 -21.29 -24.37
N TRP A 39 7.66 -20.17 -23.83
CA TRP A 39 9.04 -19.99 -23.36
C TRP A 39 9.18 -18.98 -22.19
N GLY A 40 8.48 -19.22 -21.08
CA GLY A 40 8.62 -18.43 -19.85
C GLY A 40 7.75 -17.18 -19.86
N GLU A 41 6.70 -17.19 -19.06
CA GLU A 41 5.72 -16.12 -18.98
C GLU A 41 6.10 -15.15 -17.84
N GLU A 42 6.31 -13.87 -18.17
CA GLU A 42 6.14 -12.80 -17.19
C GLU A 42 4.68 -12.37 -17.29
N ALA A 43 3.86 -12.66 -16.28
CA ALA A 43 2.53 -12.08 -16.20
C ALA A 43 2.68 -10.54 -16.09
N GLU A 44 2.21 -9.82 -17.10
CA GLU A 44 2.30 -8.36 -17.13
C GLU A 44 1.50 -7.79 -15.94
N GLY A 45 2.12 -6.91 -15.16
CA GLY A 45 1.45 -6.17 -14.09
C GLY A 45 1.43 -6.79 -12.69
N VAL A 46 1.84 -8.06 -12.49
CA VAL A 46 2.00 -8.70 -11.16
C VAL A 46 3.47 -8.94 -10.78
N ASP A 47 3.75 -9.17 -9.50
CA ASP A 47 5.09 -9.60 -9.06
C ASP A 47 5.28 -11.11 -9.25
N GLU A 48 6.52 -11.59 -9.35
CA GLU A 48 6.81 -13.03 -9.29
C GLU A 48 6.60 -13.57 -7.87
N PRO A 49 6.13 -14.81 -7.71
CA PRO A 49 5.93 -15.39 -6.38
C PRO A 49 7.28 -15.59 -5.68
N VAL A 50 7.37 -15.12 -4.43
CA VAL A 50 8.60 -15.14 -3.64
C VAL A 50 8.62 -16.37 -2.73
N PRO A 51 9.68 -17.18 -2.74
CA PRO A 51 9.79 -18.33 -1.85
C PRO A 51 9.69 -17.94 -0.36
N PHE A 52 9.07 -18.79 0.46
CA PHE A 52 8.88 -18.56 1.89
C PHE A 52 10.20 -18.45 2.66
N ASN A 53 11.26 -19.14 2.25
CA ASN A 53 12.57 -18.94 2.87
C ASN A 53 13.11 -17.53 2.60
N GLU A 54 12.87 -16.96 1.42
CA GLU A 54 13.22 -15.57 1.12
C GLU A 54 12.32 -14.55 1.85
N LEU A 55 11.02 -14.81 1.96
CA LEU A 55 10.13 -13.98 2.78
C LEU A 55 10.53 -14.01 4.26
N THR A 56 10.98 -15.17 4.77
CA THR A 56 11.53 -15.31 6.12
C THR A 56 12.86 -14.56 6.27
N MET A 57 13.71 -14.54 5.24
CA MET A 57 14.90 -13.67 5.22
C MET A 57 14.53 -12.18 5.29
N CYS A 58 13.50 -11.75 4.55
CA CYS A 58 12.98 -10.37 4.63
C CYS A 58 12.47 -10.03 6.03
N GLU A 59 11.72 -10.95 6.65
CA GLU A 59 11.20 -10.81 8.01
C GLU A 59 12.33 -10.71 9.05
N LEU A 60 13.36 -11.57 8.96
CA LEU A 60 14.52 -11.50 9.84
C LEU A 60 15.25 -10.16 9.69
N SER A 61 15.48 -9.73 8.45
CA SER A 61 16.09 -8.43 8.13
C SER A 61 15.29 -7.29 8.74
N ALA A 62 13.96 -7.28 8.56
CA ALA A 62 13.07 -6.28 9.13
C ALA A 62 13.08 -6.28 10.66
N THR A 63 13.07 -7.46 11.29
CA THR A 63 13.10 -7.62 12.75
C THR A 63 14.40 -7.07 13.35
N ILE A 64 15.54 -7.29 12.69
CA ILE A 64 16.81 -6.69 13.10
C ILE A 64 16.77 -5.17 12.92
N ARG A 65 16.21 -4.69 11.80
CA ARG A 65 16.11 -3.26 11.48
C ARG A 65 15.11 -2.49 12.35
N ASP A 66 14.16 -3.15 13.01
CA ASP A 66 13.28 -2.50 13.99
C ASP A 66 14.00 -2.27 15.35
N LYS A 67 15.16 -2.91 15.58
CA LYS A 67 15.96 -2.66 16.79
C LYS A 67 16.57 -1.24 16.75
N PRO A 68 16.59 -0.50 17.88
CA PRO A 68 17.19 0.84 17.91
C PRO A 68 18.66 0.84 17.49
N ASN A 69 19.07 1.79 16.65
CA ASN A 69 20.44 1.98 16.15
C ASN A 69 21.04 0.73 15.46
N TRP A 70 20.21 -0.07 14.80
CA TRP A 70 20.68 -1.28 14.10
C TRP A 70 21.79 -0.98 13.07
N TRP A 71 21.75 0.19 12.41
CA TRP A 71 22.73 0.63 11.40
C TRP A 71 24.13 0.89 11.96
N GLU A 72 24.27 1.02 13.28
CA GLU A 72 25.57 1.04 13.96
C GLU A 72 25.91 -0.33 14.51
N LYS A 73 24.90 -0.98 15.13
CA LYS A 73 25.05 -2.27 15.80
C LYS A 73 25.40 -3.42 14.87
N TYR A 74 24.98 -3.39 13.60
CA TYR A 74 25.31 -4.48 12.67
C TYR A 74 26.81 -4.61 12.41
N LYS A 75 27.61 -3.58 12.73
CA LYS A 75 29.07 -3.57 12.58
C LYS A 75 29.80 -4.24 13.74
N ASP A 76 29.12 -4.44 14.86
CA ASP A 76 29.68 -5.06 16.06
C ASP A 76 29.65 -6.60 15.93
N PRO A 77 30.82 -7.28 15.92
CA PRO A 77 30.88 -8.73 15.78
C PRO A 77 30.15 -9.51 16.88
N GLU A 78 30.13 -9.01 18.12
CA GLU A 78 29.45 -9.69 19.24
C GLU A 78 27.94 -9.61 19.08
N ILE A 79 27.43 -8.45 18.64
CA ILE A 79 26.01 -8.26 18.37
C ILE A 79 25.58 -9.13 17.17
N ARG A 80 26.37 -9.16 16.09
CA ARG A 80 26.11 -10.03 14.93
C ARG A 80 26.05 -11.50 15.33
N ALA A 81 27.00 -11.96 16.16
CA ALA A 81 27.03 -13.34 16.64
C ALA A 81 25.76 -13.68 17.44
N LYS A 82 25.30 -12.76 18.29
CA LYS A 82 24.05 -12.92 19.04
C LYS A 82 22.82 -12.96 18.12
N TRP A 83 22.73 -12.05 17.15
CA TRP A 83 21.62 -12.07 16.18
C TRP A 83 21.61 -13.36 15.34
N LYS A 84 22.78 -13.89 15.00
CA LYS A 84 22.91 -15.18 14.32
C LYS A 84 22.38 -16.33 15.17
N GLU A 85 22.71 -16.37 16.47
CA GLU A 85 22.21 -17.37 17.41
C GLU A 85 20.69 -17.27 17.59
N GLU A 86 20.16 -16.05 17.74
CA GLU A 86 18.72 -15.78 17.80
C GLU A 86 18.02 -16.29 16.53
N ALA A 87 18.54 -15.94 15.35
CA ALA A 87 17.96 -16.32 14.05
C ALA A 87 17.95 -17.84 13.81
N ALA A 88 18.96 -18.57 14.28
CA ALA A 88 19.07 -20.02 14.06
C ALA A 88 17.97 -20.84 14.76
N THR A 89 17.25 -20.24 15.72
CA THR A 89 16.22 -20.92 16.52
C THR A 89 14.80 -20.41 16.27
N GLN A 90 14.65 -19.35 15.46
CA GLN A 90 13.36 -18.72 15.19
C GLN A 90 12.74 -19.33 13.94
N THR A 91 11.52 -19.83 14.07
CA THR A 91 10.60 -20.04 12.95
C THR A 91 9.93 -18.70 12.64
N GLY A 92 10.10 -18.21 11.41
CA GLY A 92 9.42 -17.00 10.94
C GLY A 92 7.90 -17.18 10.86
N SER A 93 7.21 -16.16 10.36
CA SER A 93 5.75 -16.15 10.19
C SER A 93 5.26 -17.05 9.06
N TYR A 94 6.17 -17.48 8.18
CA TYR A 94 5.87 -18.34 7.04
C TYR A 94 6.09 -19.81 7.39
N GLU A 95 5.17 -20.68 7.00
CA GLU A 95 5.22 -22.13 7.22
C GLU A 95 6.30 -22.79 6.35
N CYS A 96 7.56 -22.48 6.61
CA CYS A 96 8.72 -23.03 5.92
C CYS A 96 9.73 -23.62 6.90
N ARG A 97 10.82 -24.18 6.36
CA ARG A 97 11.94 -24.65 7.17
C ARG A 97 12.67 -23.50 7.87
N LEU A 98 13.40 -23.80 8.95
CA LEU A 98 14.36 -22.86 9.53
C LEU A 98 15.35 -22.36 8.48
N LEU A 99 15.77 -21.11 8.62
CA LEU A 99 16.81 -20.53 7.78
C LEU A 99 18.14 -21.27 7.99
N GLN A 100 18.83 -21.54 6.89
CA GLN A 100 20.16 -22.13 6.88
C GLN A 100 21.21 -21.08 7.26
N GLU A 101 22.39 -21.56 7.66
CA GLU A 101 23.45 -20.67 8.15
C GLU A 101 23.89 -19.64 7.11
N ASP A 102 23.96 -20.03 5.83
CA ASP A 102 24.29 -19.15 4.71
C ASP A 102 23.19 -18.09 4.47
N GLU A 103 21.91 -18.46 4.56
CA GLU A 103 20.78 -17.53 4.49
C GLU A 103 20.83 -16.50 5.63
N ILE A 104 21.11 -16.93 6.86
CA ILE A 104 21.27 -16.03 8.01
C ILE A 104 22.46 -15.10 7.81
N ASN A 105 23.61 -15.63 7.37
CA ASN A 105 24.80 -14.81 7.09
C ASN A 105 24.50 -13.77 6.00
N TYR A 106 23.80 -14.15 4.94
CA TYR A 106 23.36 -13.24 3.89
C TYR A 106 22.52 -12.10 4.46
N VAL A 107 21.52 -12.41 5.29
CA VAL A 107 20.68 -11.39 5.95
C VAL A 107 21.50 -10.45 6.83
N LEU A 108 22.51 -10.95 7.52
CA LEU A 108 23.38 -10.11 8.35
C LEU A 108 24.31 -9.23 7.51
N ASP A 109 24.79 -9.72 6.37
CA ASP A 109 25.67 -8.99 5.46
C ASP A 109 24.91 -7.90 4.69
N GLU A 110 23.67 -8.17 4.24
CA GLU A 110 22.87 -7.19 3.51
C GLU A 110 22.46 -5.95 4.32
N LEU A 111 22.55 -6.02 5.66
CA LEU A 111 22.35 -4.87 6.54
C LEU A 111 23.27 -3.71 6.17
N GLU A 112 24.46 -3.97 5.61
CA GLU A 112 25.32 -2.93 5.06
C GLU A 112 24.62 -2.14 3.95
N GLY A 113 23.98 -2.82 3.01
CA GLY A 113 23.24 -2.18 1.92
C GLY A 113 22.03 -1.38 2.40
N TYR A 114 21.28 -1.90 3.38
CA TYR A 114 20.19 -1.15 3.98
C TYR A 114 20.69 0.09 4.74
N ALA A 115 21.83 -0.02 5.42
CA ALA A 115 22.42 1.09 6.16
C ALA A 115 22.93 2.18 5.21
N ALA A 116 23.40 1.80 4.02
CA ALA A 116 23.87 2.72 2.99
C ALA A 116 22.75 3.57 2.35
N VAL A 117 21.51 3.05 2.29
CA VAL A 117 20.36 3.78 1.73
C VAL A 117 19.51 4.50 2.76
N ARG A 118 19.76 4.25 4.05
CA ARG A 118 19.14 4.98 5.14
C ARG A 118 19.55 6.45 5.08
N ASP A 119 18.57 7.33 5.21
CA ASP A 119 18.80 8.76 5.32
C ASP A 119 19.01 9.14 6.80
N PRO A 120 20.21 9.60 7.19
CA PRO A 120 20.49 9.93 8.59
C PRO A 120 19.82 11.22 9.05
N GLU A 121 19.47 12.15 8.15
CA GLU A 121 18.85 13.42 8.51
C GLU A 121 17.36 13.23 8.78
N THR A 122 16.67 12.50 7.90
CA THR A 122 15.21 12.27 8.01
C THR A 122 14.84 10.97 8.72
N GLY A 123 15.81 10.07 8.90
CA GLY A 123 15.58 8.72 9.43
C GLY A 123 14.85 7.78 8.47
N ILE A 124 14.66 8.17 7.20
CA ILE A 124 14.00 7.34 6.21
C ILE A 124 14.82 6.08 5.93
N GLU A 125 14.18 4.93 6.03
CA GLU A 125 14.76 3.61 5.79
C GLU A 125 13.74 2.66 5.15
N ALA A 126 14.22 1.59 4.54
CA ALA A 126 13.35 0.54 4.01
C ALA A 126 12.59 -0.15 5.18
N SER A 127 11.38 -0.62 4.93
CA SER A 127 10.51 -1.23 5.95
C SER A 127 10.54 -2.77 5.87
N CYS A 128 9.42 -3.45 6.13
CA CYS A 128 9.34 -4.90 6.20
C CYS A 128 9.57 -5.61 4.87
N TYR A 129 9.24 -4.95 3.77
CA TYR A 129 9.35 -5.50 2.41
C TYR A 129 9.74 -4.39 1.41
N ARG A 130 10.05 -4.79 0.17
CA ARG A 130 10.44 -3.88 -0.92
C ARG A 130 9.29 -2.92 -1.26
N ARG A 131 9.61 -1.75 -1.84
CA ARG A 131 8.67 -0.64 -2.09
C ARG A 131 8.01 -0.02 -0.85
N ILE A 132 8.23 -0.56 0.35
CA ILE A 132 7.68 -0.02 1.60
C ILE A 132 8.79 0.70 2.35
N TRP A 133 8.58 1.98 2.63
CA TRP A 133 9.53 2.85 3.31
C TRP A 133 8.92 3.40 4.59
N GLN A 134 9.77 3.65 5.59
CA GLN A 134 9.32 4.15 6.88
C GLN A 134 10.30 5.18 7.47
N SER A 135 9.86 5.90 8.48
CA SER A 135 10.72 6.67 9.37
C SER A 135 10.04 6.88 10.71
N ASP A 136 10.82 6.80 11.79
CA ASP A 136 10.38 7.10 13.15
C ASP A 136 10.77 8.52 13.60
N SER A 137 11.54 9.26 12.80
CA SER A 137 12.04 10.61 13.14
C SER A 137 11.72 11.67 12.08
N LEU A 138 10.87 11.34 11.10
CA LEU A 138 10.54 12.23 9.98
C LEU A 138 9.81 13.51 10.44
N ILE A 139 9.01 13.39 11.50
CA ILE A 139 8.15 14.46 12.01
C ILE A 139 8.71 14.95 13.35
N GLU A 140 9.07 16.23 13.40
CA GLU A 140 9.58 16.87 14.61
C GLU A 140 8.47 17.00 15.66
N SER A 141 8.84 16.94 16.96
CA SER A 141 7.87 17.01 18.07
C SER A 141 6.99 18.26 18.02
N SER A 142 7.54 19.41 17.61
CA SER A 142 6.78 20.65 17.45
C SER A 142 5.69 20.57 16.37
N LEU A 143 5.96 19.88 15.26
CA LEU A 143 4.97 19.66 14.21
C LEU A 143 3.88 18.70 14.68
N ARG A 144 4.26 17.63 15.40
CA ARG A 144 3.31 16.71 16.04
C ARG A 144 2.39 17.42 17.02
N GLU A 145 2.93 18.25 17.92
CA GLU A 145 2.15 19.03 18.89
C GLU A 145 1.23 20.03 18.19
N SER A 146 1.72 20.71 17.15
CA SER A 146 0.91 21.62 16.31
C SER A 146 -0.24 20.87 15.64
N LEU A 147 0.01 19.67 15.12
CA LEU A 147 -1.03 18.82 14.52
C LEU A 147 -2.09 18.43 15.56
N ILE A 148 -1.69 17.92 16.73
CA ILE A 148 -2.60 17.54 17.81
C ILE A 148 -3.49 18.73 18.21
N SER A 149 -2.88 19.91 18.43
CA SER A 149 -3.62 21.12 18.78
C SER A 149 -4.57 21.57 17.67
N SER A 150 -4.18 21.41 16.39
CA SER A 150 -4.99 21.85 15.25
C SER A 150 -6.13 20.88 14.91
N VAL A 151 -6.01 19.61 15.31
CA VAL A 151 -7.05 18.59 15.15
C VAL A 151 -8.07 18.61 16.30
N ALA A 152 -7.67 19.08 17.48
CA ALA A 152 -8.53 19.14 18.66
C ALA A 152 -9.91 19.78 18.44
N PRO A 153 -10.09 20.87 17.64
CA PRO A 153 -11.41 21.42 17.35
C PRO A 153 -12.33 20.50 16.53
N LEU A 154 -11.76 19.60 15.71
CA LEU A 154 -12.52 18.61 14.95
C LEU A 154 -12.86 17.39 15.81
N GLU A 155 -11.99 17.04 16.76
CA GLU A 155 -12.14 15.88 17.63
C GLU A 155 -13.07 16.15 18.84
N ASN A 156 -12.97 17.34 19.44
CA ASN A 156 -13.68 17.70 20.68
C ASN A 156 -15.02 18.41 20.43
N VAL A 157 -15.73 17.99 19.38
CA VAL A 157 -17.11 18.42 19.13
C VAL A 157 -18.08 17.72 20.10
N PRO A 158 -19.28 18.27 20.34
CA PRO A 158 -20.33 17.58 21.10
C PRO A 158 -20.58 16.17 20.55
N ASP A 159 -20.95 15.21 21.40
CA ASP A 159 -21.12 13.80 20.98
C ASP A 159 -22.12 13.61 19.83
N ALA A 160 -23.14 14.47 19.74
CA ALA A 160 -24.13 14.47 18.66
C ALA A 160 -23.58 14.92 17.30
N GLU A 161 -22.44 15.62 17.29
CA GLU A 161 -21.75 16.13 16.10
C GLU A 161 -20.55 15.26 15.69
N LYS A 162 -20.20 14.24 16.49
CA LYS A 162 -19.12 13.31 16.16
C LYS A 162 -19.48 12.47 14.94
N ASP A 163 -18.61 12.53 13.93
CA ASP A 163 -18.76 11.77 12.71
C ASP A 163 -18.19 10.35 12.85
N TRP A 164 -18.99 9.46 13.42
CA TRP A 164 -18.63 8.05 13.54
C TRP A 164 -18.68 7.35 12.18
N HIS A 165 -17.59 6.68 11.82
CA HIS A 165 -17.51 5.95 10.57
C HIS A 165 -18.66 4.92 10.48
N PRO A 166 -19.44 4.92 9.38
CA PRO A 166 -20.52 3.96 9.21
C PRO A 166 -20.00 2.53 9.32
N ARG A 167 -20.77 1.64 9.97
CA ARG A 167 -20.45 0.21 10.09
C ARG A 167 -19.18 -0.13 10.89
N ALA A 168 -18.57 0.84 11.59
CA ALA A 168 -17.37 0.63 12.41
C ALA A 168 -17.64 0.46 13.92
N ASN A 169 -18.85 0.02 14.30
CA ASN A 169 -19.26 -0.20 15.69
C ASN A 169 -19.01 1.02 16.62
N GLY A 170 -19.00 2.25 16.10
CA GLY A 170 -18.69 3.46 16.89
C GLY A 170 -17.29 3.42 17.52
N GLN A 171 -16.31 2.83 16.85
CA GLN A 171 -14.91 2.79 17.29
C GLN A 171 -13.99 3.57 16.35
N VAL A 172 -14.46 3.98 15.16
CA VAL A 172 -13.69 4.79 14.21
C VAL A 172 -14.37 6.15 14.08
N LEU A 173 -13.66 7.21 14.46
CA LEU A 173 -14.09 8.59 14.37
C LEU A 173 -13.41 9.24 13.16
N ASP A 174 -14.20 9.66 12.18
CA ASP A 174 -13.72 10.35 10.99
C ASP A 174 -13.61 11.86 11.30
N LEU A 175 -12.40 12.42 11.16
CA LEU A 175 -12.19 13.86 11.35
C LEU A 175 -12.13 14.59 10.01
N VAL A 176 -11.52 13.95 9.02
CA VAL A 176 -11.48 14.38 7.62
C VAL A 176 -11.67 13.12 6.79
N HIS A 177 -12.82 12.97 6.13
CA HIS A 177 -13.10 11.81 5.30
C HIS A 177 -13.24 12.20 3.82
N PRO A 178 -12.44 11.63 2.91
CA PRO A 178 -12.41 12.04 1.51
C PRO A 178 -13.70 11.77 0.72
N SER A 179 -14.57 10.90 1.23
CA SER A 179 -15.92 10.68 0.65
C SER A 179 -16.94 11.78 0.98
N LEU A 180 -16.65 12.68 1.93
CA LEU A 180 -17.48 13.85 2.19
C LEU A 180 -17.10 14.97 1.22
N TYR A 181 -18.12 15.60 0.63
CA TYR A 181 -17.95 16.62 -0.41
C TYR A 181 -17.01 16.16 -1.55
N CYS A 182 -17.13 14.88 -1.93
CA CYS A 182 -16.44 14.30 -3.08
C CYS A 182 -17.00 14.87 -4.40
N ILE A 183 -16.35 14.56 -5.51
CA ILE A 183 -16.88 14.86 -6.84
C ILE A 183 -18.06 13.93 -7.11
N ILE A 184 -19.18 14.50 -7.57
CA ILE A 184 -20.30 13.78 -8.18
C ILE A 184 -20.29 14.11 -9.67
N TYR A 185 -20.01 13.12 -10.50
CA TYR A 185 -19.97 13.32 -11.94
C TYR A 185 -21.33 13.79 -12.49
N GLY A 186 -21.30 14.76 -13.40
CA GLY A 186 -22.49 15.40 -13.95
C GLY A 186 -23.13 16.46 -13.05
N ARG A 187 -22.64 16.66 -11.81
CA ARG A 187 -23.14 17.68 -10.89
C ARG A 187 -22.07 18.65 -10.39
N THR A 188 -20.97 18.13 -9.82
CA THR A 188 -19.90 18.96 -9.27
C THR A 188 -19.32 19.85 -10.36
N LEU A 189 -19.25 21.15 -10.11
CA LEU A 189 -18.79 22.12 -11.09
C LEU A 189 -17.28 22.30 -11.03
N VAL A 190 -16.63 22.35 -12.19
CA VAL A 190 -15.23 22.77 -12.34
C VAL A 190 -15.17 24.09 -13.08
N ARG A 191 -14.31 24.99 -12.61
CA ARG A 191 -14.07 26.29 -13.23
C ARG A 191 -13.03 26.17 -14.33
N ASN A 192 -13.41 26.56 -15.54
CA ASN A 192 -12.52 26.67 -16.69
C ASN A 192 -11.68 27.95 -16.63
N THR A 193 -10.61 27.98 -17.43
CA THR A 193 -9.71 29.14 -17.55
C THR A 193 -10.40 30.39 -18.09
N ASP A 194 -11.48 30.24 -18.86
CA ASP A 194 -12.31 31.34 -19.37
C ASP A 194 -13.34 31.85 -18.35
N GLY A 195 -13.41 31.23 -17.16
CA GLY A 195 -14.33 31.58 -16.09
C GLY A 195 -15.68 30.89 -16.16
N SER A 196 -15.98 30.11 -17.19
CA SER A 196 -17.17 29.26 -17.23
C SER A 196 -17.08 28.13 -16.21
N ALA A 197 -18.23 27.63 -15.75
CA ALA A 197 -18.32 26.47 -14.87
C ALA A 197 -19.08 25.37 -15.60
N ILE A 198 -18.50 24.17 -15.66
CA ILE A 198 -19.12 23.00 -16.28
C ILE A 198 -19.15 21.83 -15.30
N PRO A 199 -20.16 20.95 -15.36
CA PRO A 199 -20.16 19.75 -14.54
C PRO A 199 -19.01 18.81 -14.93
N VAL A 200 -18.24 18.38 -13.94
CA VAL A 200 -17.15 17.40 -14.11
C VAL A 200 -17.72 16.13 -14.71
N GLN A 201 -17.06 15.62 -15.74
CA GLN A 201 -17.35 14.31 -16.33
C GLN A 201 -16.27 13.31 -15.92
N CYS A 202 -16.63 12.03 -15.89
CA CYS A 202 -15.64 10.97 -15.70
C CYS A 202 -14.82 10.85 -17.00
N ASP A 203 -13.58 11.35 -16.97
CA ASP A 203 -12.64 11.25 -18.09
C ASP A 203 -11.47 10.35 -17.70
N ILE A 204 -11.44 9.16 -18.29
CA ILE A 204 -10.37 8.15 -18.15
C ILE A 204 -9.73 7.86 -19.51
N SER A 205 -9.87 8.78 -20.48
CA SER A 205 -9.47 8.57 -21.88
C SER A 205 -7.97 8.40 -22.12
N GLU A 206 -7.13 8.68 -21.12
CA GLU A 206 -5.67 8.54 -21.22
C GLU A 206 -5.14 7.13 -20.96
N GLU A 207 -6.03 6.18 -20.67
CA GLU A 207 -5.66 4.83 -20.31
C GLU A 207 -5.65 3.94 -21.57
N ASP A 208 -4.44 3.59 -22.00
CA ASP A 208 -4.18 2.79 -23.21
C ASP A 208 -4.59 1.30 -23.03
N GLU A 209 -4.97 0.88 -21.82
CA GLU A 209 -5.33 -0.49 -21.45
C GLU A 209 -6.85 -0.72 -21.43
N PRO A 210 -7.33 -1.94 -21.71
CA PRO A 210 -8.74 -2.27 -21.56
C PRO A 210 -9.22 -1.97 -20.13
N ILE A 211 -10.26 -1.13 -20.05
CA ILE A 211 -10.81 -0.68 -18.77
C ILE A 211 -11.89 -1.66 -18.34
N HIS A 212 -11.66 -2.35 -17.22
CA HIS A 212 -12.70 -3.15 -16.59
C HIS A 212 -13.71 -2.23 -15.91
N ASP A 213 -15.00 -2.44 -16.22
CA ASP A 213 -16.08 -1.56 -15.79
C ASP A 213 -16.17 -1.39 -14.27
N TYR A 214 -15.76 -2.41 -13.50
CA TYR A 214 -15.76 -2.37 -12.04
C TYR A 214 -14.66 -1.50 -11.43
N THR A 215 -13.56 -1.25 -12.15
CA THR A 215 -12.40 -0.53 -11.60
C THR A 215 -12.61 0.98 -11.55
N VAL A 216 -13.64 1.50 -12.22
CA VAL A 216 -13.93 2.92 -12.37
C VAL A 216 -15.29 3.24 -11.78
N SER A 217 -15.33 4.24 -10.90
CA SER A 217 -16.60 4.83 -10.52
C SER A 217 -17.17 5.70 -11.64
N LYS A 218 -18.42 5.44 -12.02
CA LYS A 218 -19.17 6.29 -12.95
C LYS A 218 -19.89 7.44 -12.25
N HIS A 219 -19.90 7.44 -10.92
CA HIS A 219 -20.68 8.36 -10.11
C HIS A 219 -19.82 9.31 -9.29
N PHE A 220 -18.73 8.82 -8.71
CA PHE A 220 -17.99 9.54 -7.68
C PHE A 220 -16.48 9.55 -7.91
N SER A 221 -15.81 10.56 -7.36
CA SER A 221 -14.35 10.57 -7.21
C SER A 221 -13.98 11.33 -5.96
N TRP A 222 -13.02 10.83 -5.19
CA TRP A 222 -12.38 11.65 -4.18
C TRP A 222 -11.75 12.90 -4.81
N LEU A 223 -11.85 14.03 -4.10
CA LEU A 223 -11.39 15.34 -4.56
C LEU A 223 -9.98 15.63 -4.00
N PRO A 224 -8.91 15.55 -4.83
CA PRO A 224 -7.56 15.87 -4.39
C PRO A 224 -7.36 17.38 -4.21
N THR A 225 -6.31 17.73 -3.46
CA THR A 225 -5.78 19.09 -3.36
C THR A 225 -4.42 19.16 -4.06
N ASP A 226 -4.20 20.23 -4.83
CA ASP A 226 -2.90 20.49 -5.46
C ASP A 226 -1.94 21.10 -4.43
N PHE A 227 -0.76 20.51 -4.29
CA PHE A 227 0.35 21.01 -3.48
C PHE A 227 1.55 21.31 -4.36
N LEU A 228 2.05 22.55 -4.31
CA LEU A 228 3.31 22.91 -4.95
C LEU A 228 4.47 22.59 -4.01
N ILE A 229 5.33 21.66 -4.41
CA ILE A 229 6.57 21.37 -3.70
C ILE A 229 7.60 22.44 -4.05
N SER A 230 8.25 22.99 -3.03
CA SER A 230 9.34 23.95 -3.20
C SER A 230 10.51 23.39 -4.02
N PRO A 231 11.29 24.22 -4.72
CA PRO A 231 12.46 23.77 -5.49
C PRO A 231 13.54 23.08 -4.64
N ASP A 232 13.59 23.33 -3.32
CA ASP A 232 14.49 22.64 -2.40
C ASP A 232 13.87 21.39 -1.74
N GLY A 233 12.60 21.11 -2.01
CA GLY A 233 11.85 19.99 -1.45
C GLY A 233 11.51 20.11 0.04
N LYS A 234 11.79 21.24 0.70
CA LYS A 234 11.68 21.37 2.17
C LYS A 234 10.31 21.83 2.66
N SER A 235 9.54 22.46 1.78
CA SER A 235 8.19 22.95 2.04
C SER A 235 7.23 22.62 0.90
N ALA A 236 5.94 22.58 1.21
CA ALA A 236 4.86 22.47 0.24
C ALA A 236 3.81 23.54 0.54
N LYS A 237 3.06 23.95 -0.48
CA LYS A 237 1.96 24.91 -0.33
C LYS A 237 0.73 24.39 -1.04
N SER A 238 -0.42 24.34 -0.35
CA SER A 238 -1.69 24.04 -1.00
C SER A 238 -2.07 25.21 -1.93
N LEU A 239 -2.45 24.88 -3.16
CA LEU A 239 -2.89 25.86 -4.16
C LEU A 239 -4.41 26.11 -4.11
N GLY A 240 -5.15 25.18 -3.51
CA GLY A 240 -6.58 25.29 -3.20
C GLY A 240 -6.84 24.98 -1.73
N TYR A 241 -8.12 24.86 -1.35
CA TYR A 241 -8.48 24.38 -0.01
C TYR A 241 -8.20 22.88 0.12
N ILE A 242 -8.09 22.36 1.35
CA ILE A 242 -8.00 20.93 1.60
C ILE A 242 -9.43 20.45 1.84
N ASN A 243 -9.88 19.43 1.12
CA ASN A 243 -11.27 18.97 1.21
C ASN A 243 -11.64 18.64 2.66
N ASN A 244 -12.82 19.08 3.11
CA ASN A 244 -13.31 19.03 4.50
C ASN A 244 -12.56 19.86 5.54
N ILE A 245 -11.56 20.69 5.17
CA ILE A 245 -10.81 21.52 6.13
C ILE A 245 -10.94 22.99 5.74
N HIS A 246 -11.64 23.75 6.56
CA HIS A 246 -11.92 25.16 6.26
C HIS A 246 -10.61 25.98 6.28
N PRO A 247 -10.29 26.73 5.21
CA PRO A 247 -8.97 27.37 5.05
C PRO A 247 -8.66 28.44 6.13
N GLN A 248 -9.68 29.16 6.61
CA GLN A 248 -9.51 30.19 7.63
C GLN A 248 -9.67 29.60 9.05
N ASN A 249 -10.84 29.02 9.36
CA ASN A 249 -11.14 28.43 10.67
C ASN A 249 -10.15 27.33 11.11
N ASN A 250 -9.53 26.61 10.17
CA ASN A 250 -8.57 25.55 10.44
C ASN A 250 -7.19 25.84 9.80
N ALA A 251 -6.78 27.11 9.73
CA ALA A 251 -5.50 27.52 9.13
C ALA A 251 -4.28 26.79 9.72
N GLY A 252 -4.27 26.50 11.02
CA GLY A 252 -3.21 25.72 11.67
C GLY A 252 -3.12 24.29 11.15
N LEU A 253 -4.26 23.64 10.90
CA LEU A 253 -4.32 22.29 10.35
C LEU A 253 -3.86 22.28 8.88
N HIS A 254 -4.24 23.30 8.10
CA HIS A 254 -3.71 23.49 6.74
C HIS A 254 -2.19 23.56 6.73
N ALA A 255 -1.60 24.43 7.54
CA ALA A 255 -0.15 24.57 7.64
C ALA A 255 0.56 23.28 8.10
N ALA A 256 -0.06 22.54 9.03
CA ALA A 256 0.45 21.25 9.47
C ALA A 256 0.46 20.23 8.31
N ILE A 257 -0.63 20.13 7.54
CA ILE A 257 -0.74 19.20 6.40
C ILE A 257 0.22 19.60 5.28
N GLU A 258 0.37 20.89 4.97
CA GLU A 258 1.39 21.39 4.04
C GLU A 258 2.80 20.91 4.42
N THR A 259 3.13 21.00 5.71
CA THR A 259 4.42 20.53 6.22
C THR A 259 4.54 19.01 6.12
N LEU A 260 3.47 18.26 6.44
CA LEU A 260 3.44 16.80 6.30
C LEU A 260 3.65 16.37 4.84
N VAL A 261 2.98 17.00 3.87
CA VAL A 261 3.16 16.70 2.43
C VAL A 261 4.62 16.90 2.01
N ALA A 262 5.26 17.98 2.45
CA ALA A 262 6.69 18.18 2.20
C ALA A 262 7.55 17.06 2.81
N ARG A 263 7.26 16.66 4.06
CA ARG A 263 7.99 15.58 4.76
C ARG A 263 7.79 14.21 4.11
N PHE A 264 6.61 13.91 3.58
CA PHE A 264 6.33 12.65 2.91
C PHE A 264 6.88 12.59 1.47
N THR A 265 7.23 13.72 0.88
CA THR A 265 7.74 13.77 -0.51
C THR A 265 8.95 12.84 -0.73
N PRO A 266 10.01 12.84 0.11
CA PRO A 266 11.13 11.90 -0.04
C PRO A 266 10.77 10.42 0.17
N LEU A 267 9.71 10.11 0.94
CA LEU A 267 9.22 8.75 1.07
C LEU A 267 8.56 8.31 -0.25
N TRP A 268 7.64 9.13 -0.79
CA TRP A 268 7.00 8.87 -2.08
C TRP A 268 8.01 8.77 -3.23
N SER A 269 9.02 9.64 -3.26
CA SER A 269 10.10 9.59 -4.25
C SER A 269 10.74 8.20 -4.38
N ARG A 270 10.87 7.45 -3.27
CA ARG A 270 11.43 6.09 -3.23
C ARG A 270 10.40 5.04 -3.62
N VAL A 271 9.18 5.16 -3.09
CA VAL A 271 8.06 4.27 -3.45
C VAL A 271 7.80 4.29 -4.95
N LEU A 272 7.66 5.47 -5.56
CA LEU A 272 7.30 5.63 -6.98
C LEU A 272 8.34 5.01 -7.91
N VAL A 273 9.64 5.24 -7.66
CA VAL A 273 10.69 4.70 -8.53
C VAL A 273 10.78 3.17 -8.45
N GLU A 274 10.53 2.58 -7.27
CA GLU A 274 10.48 1.11 -7.13
C GLU A 274 9.16 0.51 -7.61
N SER A 275 8.17 1.34 -7.92
CA SER A 275 6.84 0.91 -8.40
C SER A 275 6.71 1.01 -9.91
N LYS A 276 7.78 1.38 -10.61
CA LYS A 276 7.80 1.43 -12.07
C LYS A 276 7.71 0.03 -12.67
N GLU A 277 6.99 -0.09 -13.79
CA GLU A 277 6.80 -1.35 -14.52
C GLU A 277 8.11 -2.04 -14.90
N ASP A 278 9.14 -1.26 -15.24
CA ASP A 278 10.45 -1.75 -15.65
C ASP A 278 11.42 -2.00 -14.48
N TYR A 279 10.95 -1.87 -13.23
CA TYR A 279 11.71 -2.23 -12.03
C TYR A 279 11.30 -3.60 -11.49
N LYS A 280 12.21 -4.56 -11.63
CA LYS A 280 12.07 -5.91 -11.06
C LYS A 280 12.72 -5.97 -9.68
N LEU A 281 12.04 -6.60 -8.73
CA LEU A 281 12.55 -6.77 -7.38
C LEU A 281 13.73 -7.77 -7.41
N PRO A 282 14.92 -7.40 -6.91
CA PRO A 282 16.03 -8.34 -6.80
C PRO A 282 15.67 -9.40 -5.74
N LEU A 283 15.83 -10.67 -6.12
CA LEU A 283 15.67 -11.82 -5.23
C LEU A 283 17.01 -12.23 -4.60
N ARG A 284 16.95 -12.79 -3.39
CA ARG A 284 18.10 -13.38 -2.67
C ARG A 284 18.33 -14.82 -3.10
N THR A 285 17.23 -15.51 -3.39
CA THR A 285 17.17 -16.94 -3.69
C THR A 285 16.82 -17.17 -5.16
N ARG A 286 17.11 -18.38 -5.63
CA ARG A 286 16.52 -18.91 -6.86
C ARG A 286 15.02 -19.05 -6.70
N THR A 287 14.30 -19.18 -7.81
CA THR A 287 12.84 -19.42 -7.82
C THR A 287 12.49 -20.87 -8.12
N ARG A 288 13.41 -21.82 -7.90
CA ARG A 288 13.19 -23.24 -8.22
C ARG A 288 13.45 -24.14 -7.03
N TYR A 289 12.55 -25.10 -6.82
CA TYR A 289 12.74 -26.22 -5.91
C TYR A 289 12.93 -27.52 -6.71
N HIS A 290 13.31 -28.60 -6.04
CA HIS A 290 13.28 -29.94 -6.61
C HIS A 290 13.10 -30.98 -5.52
N TRP A 291 12.69 -32.18 -5.94
CA TRP A 291 12.59 -33.34 -5.08
C TRP A 291 13.85 -34.19 -5.17
N GLU A 292 14.28 -34.77 -4.04
CA GLU A 292 15.37 -35.72 -3.98
C GLU A 292 14.91 -37.05 -3.34
N PRO A 293 15.00 -38.20 -4.04
CA PRO A 293 15.35 -38.32 -5.47
C PRO A 293 14.31 -37.65 -6.36
N SER A 294 14.72 -37.14 -7.53
CA SER A 294 13.76 -36.65 -8.53
C SER A 294 12.87 -37.79 -9.02
N ASP A 295 11.63 -37.48 -9.40
CA ASP A 295 10.67 -38.39 -10.03
C ASP A 295 11.31 -39.18 -11.18
N CYS A 296 11.99 -38.49 -12.11
CA CYS A 296 12.63 -39.08 -13.28
C CYS A 296 13.70 -40.11 -12.88
N ALA A 297 14.59 -39.74 -11.96
CA ALA A 297 15.62 -40.66 -11.46
C ALA A 297 15.03 -41.86 -10.72
N TYR A 298 13.96 -41.67 -9.95
CA TYR A 298 13.29 -42.75 -9.22
C TYR A 298 12.62 -43.74 -10.19
N TYR A 299 11.85 -43.25 -11.15
CA TYR A 299 11.16 -44.08 -12.15
C TYR A 299 12.13 -44.81 -13.08
N GLN A 300 13.29 -44.20 -13.41
CA GLN A 300 14.34 -44.87 -14.17
C GLN A 300 15.03 -45.99 -13.37
N ALA A 301 15.23 -45.79 -12.06
CA ALA A 301 15.84 -46.80 -11.19
C ALA A 301 14.89 -47.99 -10.93
N GLN A 302 13.58 -47.77 -11.04
CA GLN A 302 12.54 -48.77 -10.80
C GLN A 302 11.52 -48.79 -11.97
N PRO A 303 11.87 -49.31 -13.16
CA PRO A 303 10.93 -49.34 -14.27
C PRO A 303 9.74 -50.26 -13.96
N VAL A 304 8.53 -49.80 -14.27
CA VAL A 304 7.31 -50.63 -14.16
C VAL A 304 7.32 -51.71 -15.24
N ARG A 305 6.65 -52.85 -14.98
CA ARG A 305 6.54 -53.94 -15.95
C ARG A 305 5.68 -53.55 -17.16
N GLU A 306 5.87 -54.23 -18.28
CA GLU A 306 5.09 -53.97 -19.51
C GLU A 306 3.57 -54.22 -19.33
N ASP A 307 3.17 -55.05 -18.37
CA ASP A 307 1.78 -55.38 -18.04
C ASP A 307 1.21 -54.57 -16.86
N ALA A 308 1.86 -53.46 -16.49
CA ALA A 308 1.45 -52.60 -15.39
C ALA A 308 0.04 -52.02 -15.57
N THR A 309 -0.72 -52.02 -14.48
CA THR A 309 -2.03 -51.36 -14.40
C THR A 309 -1.89 -49.94 -13.87
N ASP A 310 -2.90 -49.10 -14.04
CA ASP A 310 -2.92 -47.73 -13.48
C ASP A 310 -2.65 -47.72 -11.96
N LYS A 311 -3.13 -48.74 -11.24
CA LYS A 311 -2.87 -48.91 -9.81
C LYS A 311 -1.41 -49.17 -9.46
N ASP A 312 -0.67 -49.81 -10.36
CA ASP A 312 0.76 -50.05 -10.16
C ASP A 312 1.56 -48.74 -10.31
N TYR A 313 1.15 -47.86 -11.24
CA TYR A 313 1.71 -46.52 -11.38
C TYR A 313 1.37 -45.64 -10.17
N GLU A 314 0.10 -45.64 -9.72
CA GLU A 314 -0.32 -44.93 -8.51
C GLU A 314 0.48 -45.39 -7.27
N ALA A 315 0.62 -46.70 -7.07
CA ALA A 315 1.37 -47.23 -5.94
C ALA A 315 2.86 -46.87 -6.00
N GLN A 316 3.43 -46.78 -7.21
CA GLN A 316 4.81 -46.37 -7.39
C GLN A 316 5.02 -44.89 -7.09
N ASP A 317 4.11 -44.03 -7.56
CA ASP A 317 4.12 -42.60 -7.29
C ASP A 317 3.97 -42.32 -5.78
N GLU A 318 3.06 -43.02 -5.10
CA GLU A 318 2.91 -42.94 -3.64
C GLU A 318 4.17 -43.41 -2.89
N ALA A 319 4.85 -44.45 -3.39
CA ALA A 319 6.13 -44.90 -2.83
C ALA A 319 7.24 -43.85 -3.01
N TRP A 320 7.26 -43.14 -4.14
CA TRP A 320 8.19 -42.03 -4.37
C TRP A 320 7.87 -40.85 -3.44
N LYS A 321 6.59 -40.44 -3.36
CA LYS A 321 6.12 -39.39 -2.46
C LYS A 321 6.46 -39.66 -1.00
N ALA A 322 6.45 -40.93 -0.58
CA ALA A 322 6.80 -41.33 0.77
C ALA A 322 8.29 -41.19 1.13
N ILE A 323 9.19 -41.13 0.14
CA ILE A 323 10.65 -41.04 0.36
C ILE A 323 11.28 -39.72 -0.11
N ARG A 324 10.59 -38.96 -0.96
CA ARG A 324 11.12 -37.72 -1.54
C ARG A 324 11.32 -36.66 -0.47
N VAL A 325 12.41 -35.92 -0.58
CA VAL A 325 12.74 -34.79 0.29
C VAL A 325 12.72 -33.51 -0.54
N LEU A 326 12.02 -32.49 -0.04
CA LEU A 326 11.96 -31.19 -0.70
C LEU A 326 13.28 -30.44 -0.53
N GLN A 327 13.91 -30.09 -1.65
CA GLN A 327 15.05 -29.20 -1.69
C GLN A 327 14.57 -27.78 -2.01
N PHE A 328 14.56 -26.94 -0.97
CA PHE A 328 14.15 -25.54 -1.07
C PHE A 328 15.07 -24.71 -1.99
N PRO A 329 14.57 -23.60 -2.55
CA PRO A 329 15.40 -22.71 -3.34
C PRO A 329 16.61 -22.17 -2.57
N ARG A 330 17.77 -22.18 -3.19
CA ARG A 330 19.04 -21.76 -2.58
C ARG A 330 19.38 -20.32 -2.95
N LEU A 331 20.28 -19.70 -2.18
CA LEU A 331 20.85 -18.39 -2.48
C LEU A 331 21.43 -18.34 -3.90
N LEU A 332 21.28 -17.19 -4.56
CA LEU A 332 21.92 -16.93 -5.86
C LEU A 332 23.45 -16.86 -5.74
N GLY A 333 23.93 -16.41 -4.59
CA GLY A 333 25.34 -16.26 -4.24
C GLY A 333 25.51 -15.61 -2.87
N ALA A 334 26.76 -15.33 -2.50
CA ALA A 334 27.04 -14.49 -1.33
C ALA A 334 26.54 -13.05 -1.56
N TYR A 335 26.29 -12.33 -0.48
CA TYR A 335 25.91 -10.92 -0.59
C TYR A 335 27.05 -10.09 -1.19
N GLU A 336 26.71 -9.23 -2.14
CA GLU A 336 27.61 -8.21 -2.69
C GLU A 336 27.01 -6.83 -2.47
N LEU A 337 27.85 -5.83 -2.15
CA LEU A 337 27.38 -4.46 -1.95
C LEU A 337 26.67 -3.96 -3.21
N GLY A 338 25.43 -3.48 -3.04
CA GLY A 338 24.57 -3.04 -4.15
C GLY A 338 23.66 -4.14 -4.70
N ALA A 339 23.74 -5.39 -4.23
CA ALA A 339 22.81 -6.46 -4.61
C ALA A 339 21.34 -6.13 -4.29
N LEU A 340 21.10 -5.29 -3.27
CA LEU A 340 19.77 -4.77 -2.96
C LEU A 340 19.24 -3.80 -4.02
N GLY A 341 20.04 -3.30 -4.96
CA GLY A 341 19.56 -2.65 -6.18
C GLY A 341 18.60 -1.47 -6.01
N PHE A 342 18.72 -0.66 -4.95
CA PHE A 342 17.82 0.48 -4.76
C PHE A 342 18.07 1.56 -5.83
N PRO A 343 17.05 1.94 -6.62
CA PRO A 343 17.18 2.96 -7.64
C PRO A 343 17.28 4.36 -7.00
N LYS A 344 17.77 5.33 -7.76
CA LYS A 344 17.80 6.72 -7.30
C LYS A 344 16.35 7.23 -7.09
N PRO A 345 16.02 7.87 -5.95
CA PRO A 345 14.68 8.40 -5.72
C PRO A 345 14.22 9.34 -6.85
N MET A 346 12.94 9.27 -7.20
CA MET A 346 12.33 10.17 -8.18
C MET A 346 12.38 11.62 -7.68
N ASP A 347 12.80 12.54 -8.55
CA ASP A 347 12.77 13.96 -8.22
C ASP A 347 11.34 14.51 -8.30
N LEU A 348 10.82 14.94 -7.14
CA LEU A 348 9.51 15.56 -6.98
C LEU A 348 9.62 17.06 -6.63
N THR A 349 10.84 17.61 -6.56
CA THR A 349 11.06 19.02 -6.21
C THR A 349 10.52 19.94 -7.30
N GLY A 350 9.95 21.09 -6.90
CA GLY A 350 9.33 22.03 -7.85
C GLY A 350 8.06 21.52 -8.56
N LYS A 351 7.63 20.27 -8.30
CA LYS A 351 6.44 19.70 -8.93
C LYS A 351 5.17 20.05 -8.17
N LYS A 352 4.06 20.03 -8.90
CA LYS A 352 2.72 20.08 -8.33
C LYS A 352 2.24 18.64 -8.10
N LEU A 353 1.96 18.28 -6.86
CA LEU A 353 1.45 16.96 -6.48
C LEU A 353 -0.03 17.06 -6.12
N GLN A 354 -0.81 16.04 -6.45
CA GLN A 354 -2.21 15.93 -6.07
C GLN A 354 -2.34 14.96 -4.90
N VAL A 355 -2.84 15.45 -3.76
CA VAL A 355 -2.92 14.65 -2.53
C VAL A 355 -4.33 14.69 -1.98
N ILE A 356 -4.88 13.52 -1.66
CA ILE A 356 -6.13 13.35 -0.95
C ILE A 356 -5.80 13.11 0.53
N VAL A 357 -6.47 13.84 1.43
CA VAL A 357 -6.18 13.84 2.86
C VAL A 357 -7.29 13.12 3.62
N LYS A 358 -6.92 12.24 4.55
CA LYS A 358 -7.83 11.56 5.48
C LYS A 358 -7.27 11.60 6.90
N LEU A 359 -8.11 11.97 7.86
CA LEU A 359 -7.79 11.93 9.30
C LEU A 359 -8.83 11.08 10.00
N ALA A 360 -8.37 10.08 10.74
CA ALA A 360 -9.26 9.18 11.46
C ALA A 360 -8.62 8.71 12.77
N ASN A 361 -9.47 8.53 13.79
CA ASN A 361 -9.09 8.01 15.09
C ASN A 361 -9.80 6.68 15.33
N ILE A 362 -9.07 5.68 15.82
CA ILE A 362 -9.66 4.49 16.42
C ILE A 362 -9.70 4.72 17.94
N LEU A 363 -10.89 4.62 18.53
CA LEU A 363 -11.15 4.83 19.95
C LEU A 363 -11.68 3.53 20.57
N LEU A 364 -11.04 3.11 21.66
CA LEU A 364 -11.41 1.95 22.45
C LEU A 364 -11.83 2.39 23.85
N THR A 365 -12.93 1.82 24.35
CA THR A 365 -13.43 2.05 25.71
C THR A 365 -13.47 0.73 26.48
N PRO A 366 -13.58 0.74 27.82
CA PRO A 366 -13.77 -0.48 28.60
C PRO A 366 -14.96 -1.35 28.12
N GLU A 367 -16.00 -0.73 27.57
CA GLU A 367 -17.19 -1.41 27.02
C GLU A 367 -16.95 -1.98 25.61
N LYS A 368 -16.03 -1.38 24.85
CA LYS A 368 -15.62 -1.83 23.51
C LYS A 368 -14.09 -1.92 23.43
N PRO A 369 -13.48 -2.91 24.13
CA PRO A 369 -12.04 -2.91 24.41
C PRO A 369 -11.18 -3.49 23.27
N VAL A 370 -11.80 -3.99 22.19
CA VAL A 370 -11.13 -4.67 21.08
C VAL A 370 -11.55 -4.04 19.75
N TYR A 371 -10.58 -3.69 18.91
CA TYR A 371 -10.78 -3.38 17.51
C TYR A 371 -10.54 -4.65 16.67
N GLY A 372 -11.53 -5.04 15.87
CA GLY A 372 -11.51 -6.30 15.11
C GLY A 372 -10.58 -6.33 13.89
N GLY A 373 -9.86 -5.24 13.60
CA GLY A 373 -9.06 -5.09 12.39
C GLY A 373 -9.84 -4.49 11.22
N GLY A 374 -9.12 -4.21 10.13
CA GLY A 374 -9.68 -3.76 8.86
C GLY A 374 -9.96 -4.90 7.88
N SER A 375 -10.41 -4.55 6.68
CA SER A 375 -10.45 -5.46 5.53
C SER A 375 -9.21 -5.30 4.67
N TRP A 376 -8.84 -6.33 3.91
CA TRP A 376 -7.84 -6.21 2.84
C TRP A 376 -8.38 -5.33 1.72
N HIS A 377 -7.62 -4.30 1.34
CA HIS A 377 -8.00 -3.38 0.25
C HIS A 377 -6.79 -2.63 -0.32
N VAL A 378 -6.98 -2.06 -1.50
CA VAL A 378 -6.16 -0.98 -2.06
C VAL A 378 -6.94 0.33 -1.93
N GLU A 379 -6.27 1.47 -2.04
CA GLU A 379 -6.87 2.79 -1.90
C GLU A 379 -7.52 3.27 -3.20
N GLY A 380 -8.76 3.71 -3.08
CA GLY A 380 -9.47 4.37 -4.17
C GLY A 380 -9.82 3.49 -5.37
N MET A 381 -10.22 4.14 -6.44
CA MET A 381 -10.59 3.54 -7.72
C MET A 381 -9.79 4.17 -8.87
N ARG A 382 -9.89 3.60 -10.07
CA ARG A 382 -9.04 3.94 -11.21
C ARG A 382 -9.13 5.41 -11.63
N ASN A 383 -10.33 6.00 -11.53
CA ASN A 383 -10.54 7.42 -11.79
C ASN A 383 -9.86 8.37 -10.77
N GLU A 384 -9.38 7.87 -9.64
CA GLU A 384 -8.65 8.64 -8.63
C GLU A 384 -7.12 8.55 -8.83
N CYS A 385 -6.62 7.56 -9.59
CA CYS A 385 -5.20 7.35 -9.92
C CYS A 385 -4.24 7.41 -8.71
N ILE A 386 -4.63 6.83 -7.57
CA ILE A 386 -3.77 6.79 -6.38
C ILE A 386 -2.65 5.78 -6.61
N VAL A 387 -1.39 6.24 -6.62
CA VAL A 387 -0.21 5.39 -6.84
C VAL A 387 0.54 5.05 -5.55
N SER A 388 0.37 5.85 -4.50
CA SER A 388 1.02 5.61 -3.21
C SER A 388 0.22 6.18 -2.04
N THR A 389 0.33 5.49 -0.91
CA THR A 389 -0.25 5.90 0.37
C THR A 389 0.86 6.22 1.34
N GLY A 390 0.76 7.37 2.01
CA GLY A 390 1.56 7.75 3.17
C GLY A 390 0.69 7.80 4.43
N ILE A 391 1.14 7.17 5.53
CA ILE A 391 0.43 7.17 6.80
C ILE A 391 1.35 7.67 7.91
N TYR A 392 0.89 8.65 8.69
CA TYR A 392 1.54 9.13 9.90
C TYR A 392 0.71 8.75 11.14
N TYR A 393 1.29 7.93 12.01
CA TYR A 393 0.70 7.50 13.28
C TYR A 393 1.03 8.52 14.36
N TYR A 394 0.32 9.65 14.34
CA TYR A 394 0.74 10.81 15.12
C TYR A 394 0.51 10.68 16.62
N ASP A 395 -0.44 9.85 17.08
CA ASP A 395 -0.68 9.67 18.51
C ASP A 395 -1.33 8.32 18.85
N GLN A 396 -0.91 7.72 19.96
CA GLN A 396 -1.44 6.44 20.45
C GLN A 396 -1.32 6.35 21.97
N GLU A 397 -2.33 5.80 22.63
CA GLU A 397 -2.33 5.62 24.07
C GLU A 397 -3.14 4.38 24.48
N ASN A 398 -2.64 3.64 25.46
CA ASN A 398 -3.33 2.52 26.11
C ASN A 398 -3.86 1.43 25.15
N ILE A 399 -3.11 1.10 24.11
CA ILE A 399 -3.43 0.00 23.17
C ILE A 399 -2.28 -1.00 23.05
N THR A 400 -2.63 -2.26 22.80
CA THR A 400 -1.65 -3.29 22.45
C THR A 400 -1.00 -2.97 21.10
N GLN A 401 0.02 -3.75 20.72
CA GLN A 401 0.70 -3.54 19.45
C GLN A 401 -0.29 -3.60 18.27
N SER A 402 -0.34 -2.52 17.49
CA SER A 402 -1.11 -2.43 16.25
C SER A 402 -0.17 -2.60 15.05
N LYS A 403 -0.58 -3.37 14.06
CA LYS A 403 0.23 -3.65 12.85
C LYS A 403 -0.53 -3.30 11.58
N LEU A 404 0.22 -3.07 10.51
CA LEU A 404 -0.26 -2.91 9.15
C LEU A 404 0.34 -4.04 8.30
N SER A 405 -0.50 -4.97 7.83
CA SER A 405 -0.09 -6.13 7.04
C SER A 405 -0.25 -5.83 5.55
N PHE A 406 0.59 -6.45 4.72
CA PHE A 406 0.63 -6.26 3.27
C PHE A 406 0.52 -7.58 2.52
N CYS A 407 -0.24 -7.58 1.43
CA CYS A 407 -0.47 -8.70 0.53
C CYS A 407 -0.19 -8.26 -0.92
N ALA A 408 0.54 -9.08 -1.67
CA ALA A 408 0.84 -8.86 -3.07
C ALA A 408 0.09 -9.88 -3.94
N SER A 409 -0.47 -9.41 -5.06
CA SER A 409 -0.87 -10.30 -6.16
C SER A 409 0.37 -10.77 -6.91
N VAL A 410 0.46 -12.08 -7.16
CA VAL A 410 1.64 -12.72 -7.76
C VAL A 410 1.28 -13.55 -8.99
N ALA A 411 2.23 -13.74 -9.88
CA ALA A 411 2.11 -14.68 -10.99
C ALA A 411 2.06 -16.14 -10.51
N ALA A 412 1.62 -17.05 -11.39
CA ALA A 412 1.83 -18.47 -11.16
C ALA A 412 3.33 -18.79 -11.13
N PRO A 413 3.80 -19.69 -10.24
CA PRO A 413 5.18 -20.16 -10.26
C PRO A 413 5.55 -20.75 -11.62
N ALA A 414 6.74 -20.43 -12.16
CA ALA A 414 7.13 -20.85 -13.51
C ALA A 414 7.70 -22.28 -13.59
N ASP A 415 8.10 -22.88 -12.46
CA ASP A 415 8.92 -24.10 -12.42
C ASP A 415 8.46 -25.06 -11.32
N TYR A 416 7.31 -25.72 -11.55
CA TYR A 416 6.76 -26.74 -10.66
C TYR A 416 6.37 -28.01 -11.44
N GLY A 417 6.33 -29.15 -10.75
CA GLY A 417 5.90 -30.42 -11.35
C GLY A 417 4.38 -30.44 -11.57
N GLN A 418 3.92 -31.10 -12.64
CA GLN A 418 2.48 -31.29 -12.85
C GLN A 418 1.85 -31.94 -11.60
N ASP A 419 0.76 -31.35 -11.12
CA ASP A 419 0.04 -31.78 -9.91
C ASP A 419 0.86 -31.76 -8.60
N ASP A 420 2.00 -31.07 -8.56
CA ASP A 420 2.88 -31.05 -7.38
C ASP A 420 2.54 -29.95 -6.36
N GLY A 421 1.30 -30.00 -5.85
CA GLY A 421 0.80 -29.06 -4.83
C GLY A 421 1.64 -29.06 -3.54
N ASP A 422 2.20 -30.22 -3.15
CA ASP A 422 3.10 -30.33 -1.99
C ASP A 422 4.30 -29.38 -2.11
N GLY A 423 4.91 -29.35 -3.30
CA GLY A 423 6.09 -28.53 -3.58
C GLY A 423 5.75 -27.05 -3.65
N THR A 424 4.70 -26.69 -4.40
CA THR A 424 4.31 -25.28 -4.56
C THR A 424 3.81 -24.67 -3.25
N LYS A 425 3.05 -25.42 -2.45
CA LYS A 425 2.53 -24.97 -1.16
C LYS A 425 3.65 -24.80 -0.14
N ALA A 426 4.60 -25.73 -0.09
CA ALA A 426 5.74 -25.63 0.83
C ALA A 426 6.71 -24.48 0.46
N VAL A 427 6.87 -24.18 -0.82
CA VAL A 427 7.84 -23.17 -1.29
C VAL A 427 7.24 -21.77 -1.35
N TRP A 428 6.00 -21.60 -1.82
CA TRP A 428 5.37 -20.28 -1.99
C TRP A 428 4.08 -20.08 -1.19
N GLY A 429 3.52 -21.13 -0.59
CA GLY A 429 2.19 -21.08 0.00
C GLY A 429 1.06 -21.04 -1.02
N LEU A 430 1.33 -21.47 -2.25
CA LEU A 430 0.37 -21.48 -3.35
C LEU A 430 0.04 -22.92 -3.73
N ASP A 431 -1.23 -23.22 -3.86
CA ASP A 431 -1.74 -24.55 -4.22
C ASP A 431 -2.80 -24.46 -5.33
N ARG A 432 -3.13 -25.59 -5.96
CA ARG A 432 -4.15 -25.63 -7.02
C ARG A 432 -5.46 -25.04 -6.51
N ASP A 433 -6.09 -24.23 -7.35
CA ASP A 433 -7.37 -23.56 -7.08
C ASP A 433 -7.35 -22.59 -5.88
N GLU A 434 -6.17 -22.35 -5.26
CA GLU A 434 -5.98 -21.31 -4.24
C GLU A 434 -5.63 -19.95 -4.89
N PRO A 435 -5.91 -18.83 -4.19
CA PRO A 435 -5.56 -17.48 -4.63
C PRO A 435 -4.07 -17.30 -5.00
N LEU A 436 -3.80 -16.70 -6.16
CA LEU A 436 -2.47 -16.25 -6.57
C LEU A 436 -2.08 -14.92 -5.89
N ASN A 437 -1.96 -14.96 -4.56
CA ASN A 437 -1.48 -13.86 -3.72
C ASN A 437 -0.56 -14.35 -2.60
N GLN A 438 0.24 -13.44 -2.04
CA GLN A 438 1.12 -13.74 -0.90
C GLN A 438 1.09 -12.60 0.12
N ILE A 439 0.99 -12.96 1.40
CA ILE A 439 1.34 -12.03 2.48
C ILE A 439 2.85 -11.78 2.39
N ILE A 440 3.25 -10.52 2.21
CA ILE A 440 4.66 -10.14 1.98
C ILE A 440 5.33 -9.53 3.21
N GLY A 441 4.55 -9.18 4.23
CA GLY A 441 5.06 -8.71 5.50
C GLY A 441 4.10 -7.81 6.26
N GLU A 442 4.56 -7.35 7.41
CA GLU A 442 3.81 -6.46 8.29
C GLU A 442 4.72 -5.45 8.98
N VAL A 443 4.17 -4.29 9.32
CA VAL A 443 4.88 -3.21 9.99
C VAL A 443 4.20 -2.91 11.32
N LEU A 444 4.99 -2.84 12.40
CA LEU A 444 4.50 -2.33 13.68
C LEU A 444 4.17 -0.84 13.54
N THR A 445 2.97 -0.44 13.93
CA THR A 445 2.46 0.91 13.72
C THR A 445 2.49 1.77 14.98
N LYS A 446 3.67 1.99 15.54
CA LYS A 446 3.85 2.76 16.78
C LYS A 446 3.68 4.28 16.59
N ALA A 447 3.36 5.01 17.65
CA ALA A 447 3.29 6.47 17.64
C ALA A 447 4.59 7.10 17.11
N GLY A 448 4.47 8.12 16.27
CA GLY A 448 5.59 8.79 15.61
C GLY A 448 6.00 8.17 14.26
N ARG A 449 5.60 6.94 13.97
CA ARG A 449 6.00 6.26 12.73
C ARG A 449 5.29 6.84 11.50
N CYS A 450 6.06 7.08 10.45
CA CYS A 450 5.62 7.37 9.11
C CYS A 450 5.86 6.14 8.23
N ILE A 451 4.92 5.78 7.37
CA ILE A 451 5.03 4.67 6.42
C ILE A 451 4.56 5.16 5.07
N ALA A 452 5.28 4.84 3.99
CA ALA A 452 4.80 4.99 2.63
C ALA A 452 4.95 3.69 1.85
N PHE A 453 3.94 3.36 1.06
CA PHE A 453 3.88 2.12 0.28
C PHE A 453 3.10 2.36 -1.02
N PRO A 454 3.32 1.52 -2.05
CA PRO A 454 2.60 1.66 -3.30
C PRO A 454 1.16 1.19 -3.15
N ASN A 455 0.27 1.75 -3.96
CA ASN A 455 -1.12 1.27 -4.02
C ASN A 455 -1.27 -0.10 -4.73
N LEU A 456 -0.16 -0.83 -4.91
CA LEU A 456 -0.09 -2.16 -5.52
C LEU A 456 -0.37 -3.28 -4.51
N TYR A 457 -0.06 -3.02 -3.25
CA TYR A 457 -0.23 -3.99 -2.19
C TYR A 457 -1.58 -3.79 -1.54
N GLN A 458 -2.36 -4.87 -1.46
CA GLN A 458 -3.45 -4.90 -0.50
C GLN A 458 -2.87 -4.70 0.88
N HIS A 459 -3.54 -3.92 1.71
CA HIS A 459 -3.14 -3.71 3.09
C HIS A 459 -4.33 -3.85 4.02
N CYS A 460 -4.03 -4.20 5.28
CA CYS A 460 -5.02 -4.41 6.31
C CYS A 460 -4.47 -4.01 7.68
N VAL A 461 -5.28 -3.35 8.49
CA VAL A 461 -4.95 -3.05 9.89
C VAL A 461 -5.26 -4.28 10.74
N SER A 462 -4.27 -4.80 11.46
CA SER A 462 -4.47 -5.97 12.31
C SER A 462 -5.32 -5.63 13.56
N PRO A 463 -6.00 -6.62 14.15
CA PRO A 463 -6.72 -6.43 15.41
C PRO A 463 -5.82 -5.96 16.54
N PHE A 464 -6.35 -5.14 17.46
CA PHE A 464 -5.67 -4.73 18.69
C PHE A 464 -6.69 -4.42 19.78
N SER A 465 -6.23 -4.29 21.02
CA SER A 465 -7.09 -4.11 22.20
C SER A 465 -6.50 -3.10 23.18
N LEU A 466 -7.24 -2.76 24.24
CA LEU A 466 -6.71 -1.99 25.36
C LEU A 466 -5.57 -2.74 26.07
N LEU A 467 -4.53 -2.01 26.50
CA LEU A 467 -3.48 -2.54 27.39
C LEU A 467 -3.97 -2.66 28.83
N ASP A 468 -4.57 -1.58 29.34
CA ASP A 468 -5.29 -1.52 30.60
C ASP A 468 -6.80 -1.46 30.27
N PRO A 469 -7.55 -2.58 30.38
CA PRO A 469 -8.97 -2.63 30.03
C PRO A 469 -9.86 -1.72 30.87
N SER A 470 -9.35 -1.15 31.98
CA SER A 470 -10.10 -0.23 32.83
C SER A 470 -10.11 1.22 32.33
N LYS A 471 -9.26 1.55 31.35
CA LYS A 471 -9.10 2.90 30.81
C LYS A 471 -9.38 2.90 29.32
N SER A 472 -9.83 4.03 28.80
CA SER A 472 -9.94 4.21 27.35
C SER A 472 -8.56 4.26 26.69
N GLY A 473 -8.50 4.02 25.39
CA GLY A 473 -7.28 4.06 24.60
C GLY A 473 -7.59 4.45 23.16
N TYR A 474 -6.56 4.84 22.41
CA TYR A 474 -6.74 5.32 21.05
C TYR A 474 -5.52 5.11 20.16
N ARG A 475 -5.78 5.19 18.85
CA ARG A 475 -4.80 5.30 17.77
C ARG A 475 -5.27 6.36 16.78
N LYS A 476 -4.44 7.36 16.52
CA LYS A 476 -4.77 8.47 15.64
C LYS A 476 -3.83 8.54 14.44
N ILE A 477 -4.37 8.76 13.25
CA ILE A 477 -3.60 8.78 12.00
C ILE A 477 -3.95 9.95 11.09
N VAL A 478 -2.95 10.37 10.31
CA VAL A 478 -3.14 11.12 9.06
C VAL A 478 -2.76 10.17 7.92
N ALA A 479 -3.64 9.99 6.94
CA ALA A 479 -3.35 9.32 5.69
C ALA A 479 -3.35 10.33 4.53
N LEU A 480 -2.35 10.21 3.67
CA LEU A 480 -2.09 11.04 2.50
C LEU A 480 -2.02 10.12 1.29
N PHE A 481 -2.99 10.23 0.40
CA PHE A 481 -3.04 9.42 -0.82
C PHE A 481 -2.51 10.26 -1.99
N LEU A 482 -1.37 9.84 -2.53
CA LEU A 482 -0.72 10.50 -3.66
C LEU A 482 -1.35 10.01 -4.97
N VAL A 483 -1.99 10.94 -5.67
CA VAL A 483 -2.43 10.75 -7.06
C VAL A 483 -1.20 10.81 -7.97
N ASP A 484 -1.19 10.00 -9.04
CA ASP A 484 -0.07 9.86 -9.96
C ASP A 484 0.46 11.22 -10.46
N PRO A 485 1.69 11.62 -10.09
CA PRO A 485 2.25 12.90 -10.49
C PRO A 485 2.71 12.93 -11.95
N GLU A 486 2.69 11.80 -12.66
CA GLU A 486 3.09 11.67 -14.06
C GLU A 486 1.89 11.60 -15.03
N LEU A 487 0.66 11.79 -14.54
CA LEU A 487 -0.51 11.95 -15.40
C LEU A 487 -0.30 13.08 -16.40
N LYS A 488 -0.66 12.83 -17.67
CA LYS A 488 -0.64 13.86 -18.71
C LYS A 488 -1.72 14.91 -18.43
N ASN A 489 -2.92 14.45 -18.05
CA ASN A 489 -4.01 15.28 -17.56
C ASN A 489 -4.24 15.05 -16.06
N PRO A 490 -3.90 16.04 -15.19
CA PRO A 490 -4.19 15.96 -13.77
C PRO A 490 -5.70 15.82 -13.50
N ARG A 491 -6.05 15.15 -12.39
CA ARG A 491 -7.45 14.99 -11.97
C ARG A 491 -8.03 16.33 -11.52
N PRO A 492 -9.35 16.58 -11.64
CA PRO A 492 -9.96 17.78 -11.07
C PRO A 492 -9.65 17.90 -9.57
N SER A 493 -9.25 19.08 -9.12
CA SER A 493 -8.82 19.31 -7.74
C SER A 493 -9.49 20.54 -7.14
N THR A 494 -9.27 20.76 -5.84
CA THR A 494 -9.76 21.95 -5.11
C THR A 494 -9.21 23.29 -5.63
N THR A 495 -8.25 23.28 -6.57
CA THR A 495 -7.83 24.50 -7.28
C THR A 495 -8.86 24.95 -8.31
N THR A 496 -9.58 24.00 -8.91
CA THR A 496 -10.55 24.25 -9.99
C THR A 496 -11.99 23.97 -9.58
N VAL A 497 -12.20 23.09 -8.59
CA VAL A 497 -13.49 22.80 -7.98
C VAL A 497 -13.66 23.71 -6.75
N PRO A 498 -14.68 24.58 -6.69
CA PRO A 498 -14.93 25.40 -5.52
C PRO A 498 -15.50 24.58 -4.35
N PRO A 499 -15.46 25.10 -3.10
CA PRO A 499 -16.09 24.45 -1.96
C PRO A 499 -17.54 24.06 -2.25
N GLN A 500 -17.92 22.82 -1.91
CA GLN A 500 -19.25 22.28 -2.21
C GLN A 500 -20.21 22.38 -1.00
N GLY A 501 -19.69 22.63 0.20
CA GLY A 501 -20.47 22.69 1.44
C GLY A 501 -21.29 23.97 1.54
N ARG A 502 -22.61 23.83 1.75
CA ARG A 502 -23.54 24.96 1.90
C ARG A 502 -23.16 25.90 3.05
N ASP A 503 -22.69 25.34 4.15
CA ASP A 503 -22.29 26.06 5.37
C ASP A 503 -21.13 27.03 5.14
N TRP A 504 -20.12 26.64 4.36
CA TRP A 504 -18.99 27.51 4.04
C TRP A 504 -19.44 28.74 3.24
N TRP A 505 -20.33 28.55 2.26
CA TRP A 505 -20.86 29.65 1.46
C TRP A 505 -21.77 30.58 2.27
N CYS A 506 -22.59 30.04 3.17
CA CYS A 506 -23.34 30.86 4.12
C CYS A 506 -22.41 31.74 4.96
N GLN A 507 -21.38 31.15 5.57
CA GLN A 507 -20.42 31.88 6.41
C GLN A 507 -19.68 32.96 5.61
N GLU A 508 -19.21 32.64 4.41
CA GLU A 508 -18.49 33.59 3.55
C GLU A 508 -19.38 34.76 3.12
N LEU A 509 -20.61 34.50 2.68
CA LEU A 509 -21.54 35.56 2.26
C LEU A 509 -21.96 36.45 3.42
N LEU A 510 -22.17 35.89 4.61
CA LEU A 510 -22.45 36.65 5.82
C LEU A 510 -21.24 37.49 6.25
N GLY A 511 -20.03 36.93 6.22
CA GLY A 511 -18.80 37.67 6.52
C GLY A 511 -18.58 38.84 5.56
N LEU A 512 -18.72 38.61 4.25
CA LEU A 512 -18.65 39.66 3.22
C LEU A 512 -19.73 40.74 3.37
N ALA A 513 -20.87 40.37 3.97
CA ALA A 513 -21.93 41.31 4.27
C ALA A 513 -21.58 42.19 5.48
N GLU A 514 -21.04 41.58 6.53
CA GLU A 514 -20.59 42.27 7.76
C GLU A 514 -19.41 43.22 7.52
N GLU A 515 -18.47 42.85 6.65
CA GLU A 515 -17.30 43.69 6.32
C GLU A 515 -17.68 44.99 5.59
N GLY A 516 -18.86 45.07 4.97
CA GLY A 516 -19.37 46.26 4.28
C GLY A 516 -18.62 46.66 2.99
N ASN A 517 -17.62 45.86 2.57
CA ASN A 517 -16.79 46.12 1.39
C ASN A 517 -17.41 45.60 0.08
N SER A 518 -18.58 44.93 0.15
CA SER A 518 -19.27 44.35 -0.99
C SER A 518 -20.69 44.89 -1.11
N ARG A 519 -21.25 44.89 -2.33
CA ARG A 519 -22.69 45.17 -2.53
C ARG A 519 -23.58 44.09 -1.93
N LEU A 520 -23.04 42.92 -1.61
CA LEU A 520 -23.76 41.83 -0.94
C LEU A 520 -24.10 42.21 0.50
N GLY A 521 -23.27 43.03 1.17
CA GLY A 521 -23.56 43.57 2.50
C GLY A 521 -24.71 44.56 2.60
N LEU A 522 -25.26 44.98 1.46
CA LEU A 522 -26.49 45.78 1.41
C LEU A 522 -27.75 44.90 1.38
N LEU A 523 -27.60 43.59 1.18
CA LEU A 523 -28.73 42.67 1.10
C LEU A 523 -29.13 42.20 2.51
N PRO A 524 -30.43 42.12 2.83
CA PRO A 524 -30.91 41.43 4.01
C PRO A 524 -30.47 39.96 4.03
N THR A 525 -30.28 39.39 5.22
CA THR A 525 -29.88 38.00 5.42
C THR A 525 -30.77 37.02 4.64
N GLU A 526 -32.07 37.28 4.56
CA GLU A 526 -33.02 36.43 3.82
C GLU A 526 -32.71 36.38 2.32
N LEU A 527 -32.17 37.46 1.73
CA LEU A 527 -31.76 37.46 0.32
C LEU A 527 -30.42 36.73 0.12
N LEU A 528 -29.52 36.79 1.10
CA LEU A 528 -28.27 36.02 1.09
C LEU A 528 -28.57 34.53 1.20
N ASP A 529 -29.50 34.13 2.07
CA ASP A 529 -29.97 32.75 2.18
C ASP A 529 -30.60 32.26 0.86
N LEU A 530 -31.42 33.09 0.21
CA LEU A 530 -31.98 32.76 -1.11
C LEU A 530 -30.91 32.61 -2.20
N ILE A 531 -29.81 33.37 -2.13
CA ILE A 531 -28.67 33.19 -3.05
C ILE A 531 -28.01 31.84 -2.80
N VAL A 532 -27.74 31.49 -1.54
CA VAL A 532 -27.16 30.18 -1.19
C VAL A 532 -28.08 29.05 -1.62
N ASP A 533 -29.39 29.16 -1.40
CA ASP A 533 -30.38 28.15 -1.78
C ASP A 533 -30.53 28.02 -3.30
N PHE A 534 -30.18 29.06 -4.06
CA PHE A 534 -30.12 29.00 -5.52
C PHE A 534 -28.85 28.27 -6.01
N MET A 535 -27.78 28.24 -5.21
CA MET A 535 -26.58 27.48 -5.52
C MET A 535 -26.84 26.01 -5.18
N ASP A 536 -26.63 25.09 -6.12
CA ASP A 536 -26.75 23.64 -5.90
C ASP A 536 -25.57 23.13 -5.04
N LEU A 537 -25.57 23.51 -3.75
CA LEU A 537 -24.56 23.19 -2.76
C LEU A 537 -25.02 22.05 -1.86
N MET A 538 -24.05 21.24 -1.44
CA MET A 538 -24.30 20.06 -0.63
C MET A 538 -24.48 20.46 0.84
N THR A 539 -25.59 20.03 1.44
CA THR A 539 -25.76 20.10 2.89
C THR A 539 -24.91 19.01 3.57
N ARG A 540 -24.59 19.17 4.87
CA ARG A 540 -23.88 18.14 5.63
C ARG A 540 -24.57 16.77 5.56
N LYS A 541 -25.90 16.76 5.71
CA LYS A 541 -26.71 15.54 5.65
C LYS A 541 -26.62 14.88 4.27
N GLU A 542 -26.71 15.66 3.21
CA GLU A 542 -26.57 15.15 1.84
C GLU A 542 -25.16 14.59 1.59
N ALA A 543 -24.11 15.24 2.11
CA ALA A 543 -22.75 14.72 2.03
C ALA A 543 -22.59 13.36 2.71
N GLU A 544 -23.27 13.17 3.85
CA GLU A 544 -23.30 11.89 4.56
C GLU A 544 -24.07 10.81 3.78
N GLU A 545 -25.18 11.17 3.14
CA GLU A 545 -25.95 10.28 2.26
C GLU A 545 -25.12 9.86 1.02
N VAL A 546 -24.44 10.81 0.37
CA VAL A 546 -23.53 10.55 -0.76
C VAL A 546 -22.35 9.68 -0.31
N ARG A 547 -21.77 9.94 0.86
CA ARG A 547 -20.72 9.09 1.43
C ARG A 547 -21.19 7.65 1.58
N LEU A 548 -22.41 7.41 2.05
CA LEU A 548 -22.95 6.05 2.18
C LEU A 548 -23.07 5.35 0.82
N GLN A 549 -23.57 6.05 -0.20
CA GLN A 549 -23.64 5.52 -1.57
C GLN A 549 -22.26 5.16 -2.12
N LEU A 550 -21.29 6.05 -1.94
CA LEU A 550 -19.90 5.83 -2.35
C LEU A 550 -19.26 4.66 -1.57
N MET A 551 -19.54 4.52 -0.28
CA MET A 551 -19.06 3.38 0.53
C MET A 551 -19.68 2.05 0.08
N ASP A 552 -20.95 2.04 -0.34
CA ASP A 552 -21.60 0.86 -0.90
C ASP A 552 -20.96 0.44 -2.22
N GLU A 553 -20.73 1.40 -3.11
CA GLU A 553 -20.00 1.18 -4.37
C GLU A 553 -18.59 0.63 -4.11
N ARG A 554 -17.86 1.22 -3.15
CA ARG A 554 -16.52 0.75 -2.76
C ARG A 554 -16.52 -0.63 -2.14
N THR A 555 -17.56 -1.00 -1.41
CA THR A 555 -17.65 -2.36 -0.84
C THR A 555 -17.77 -3.40 -1.96
N VAL A 556 -18.54 -3.10 -3.01
CA VAL A 556 -18.64 -3.95 -4.20
C VAL A 556 -17.30 -3.99 -4.94
N PHE A 557 -16.70 -2.83 -5.20
CA PHE A 557 -15.40 -2.74 -5.86
C PHE A 557 -14.30 -3.49 -5.12
N VAL A 558 -14.17 -3.34 -3.80
CA VAL A 558 -13.13 -4.04 -3.01
C VAL A 558 -13.28 -5.55 -3.18
N ARG A 559 -14.52 -6.07 -3.14
CA ARG A 559 -14.77 -7.49 -3.38
C ARG A 559 -14.36 -7.91 -4.80
N GLU A 560 -14.83 -7.20 -5.81
CA GLU A 560 -14.52 -7.53 -7.21
C GLU A 560 -13.04 -7.38 -7.53
N ASN A 561 -12.35 -6.38 -6.96
CA ASN A 561 -10.92 -6.22 -7.13
C ASN A 561 -10.13 -7.34 -6.44
N SER A 562 -10.54 -7.77 -5.24
CA SER A 562 -9.97 -8.97 -4.61
C SER A 562 -10.17 -10.19 -5.50
N GLU A 563 -11.41 -10.46 -5.94
CA GLU A 563 -11.76 -11.61 -6.77
C GLU A 563 -10.93 -11.66 -8.08
N ASN A 564 -10.81 -10.53 -8.77
CA ASN A 564 -10.16 -10.47 -10.09
C ASN A 564 -8.63 -10.36 -10.01
N MET A 565 -8.07 -9.71 -8.98
CA MET A 565 -6.62 -9.44 -8.92
C MET A 565 -5.88 -10.29 -7.90
N PHE A 566 -6.48 -10.59 -6.75
CA PHE A 566 -5.81 -11.27 -5.63
C PHE A 566 -6.29 -12.71 -5.46
N ASP A 567 -7.53 -13.04 -5.81
CA ASP A 567 -8.12 -14.37 -5.67
C ASP A 567 -8.20 -15.14 -7.00
N THR A 568 -7.42 -14.71 -8.01
CA THR A 568 -7.28 -15.47 -9.26
C THR A 568 -6.77 -16.89 -8.93
N PRO A 569 -7.47 -17.97 -9.34
CA PRO A 569 -7.11 -19.32 -8.94
C PRO A 569 -5.83 -19.77 -9.65
N PHE A 570 -5.00 -20.52 -8.93
CA PHE A 570 -3.82 -21.14 -9.51
C PHE A 570 -4.20 -22.39 -10.33
N ASN A 571 -4.08 -22.28 -11.67
CA ASN A 571 -4.39 -23.37 -12.58
C ASN A 571 -3.17 -24.23 -12.91
N MET A 572 -3.08 -25.42 -12.29
CA MET A 572 -1.99 -26.38 -12.53
C MET A 572 -2.20 -27.32 -13.73
N CYS A 573 -3.34 -27.23 -14.44
CA CYS A 573 -3.73 -28.22 -15.46
C CYS A 573 -3.10 -28.01 -16.84
N GLU A 574 -2.24 -26.99 -17.02
CA GLU A 574 -1.83 -26.52 -18.35
C GLU A 574 -0.32 -26.62 -18.67
N HIS A 575 0.48 -27.31 -17.83
CA HIS A 575 1.94 -27.46 -18.02
C HIS A 575 2.37 -28.72 -18.73
#